data_AF-A0A951NT64-F1
#
_entry.id   AF-A0A951NT64-F1
#
_cell.length_a   1.000
_cell.length_b   1.000
_cell.length_c   1.000
_cell.angle_alpha   90.00
_cell.angle_beta   90.00
_cell.angle_gamma   90.00
#
_symmetry.space_group_name_H-M   'P 1'
#
loop_
_entity.id
_entity.type
_entity.pdbx_description
1 polymer ?
#
loop_
_entity_poly.entity_id
_entity_poly.type
_entity_poly.pdbx_seq_one_letter_code
_entity_poly.pdbx_strand_id
1 'polypeptide(L)'
;MDDIDQFKAKHPDIALVLQLGKSAFEMVDHDPQRMVDELDKYGDSIDYVLLDLSMGKGRAMQADELLSALRLIRQELPGLGLAVAGGLGPETVHLLEPIAREFPDISIDAQGRLKHPDAPVDDRGHMVSTVPADPARSEQYIINSCAILDKPKEEV
;
A
#
# COMPACT_ATOMS: atom_id res chain seq x y z
N MET A 1 -13.44 5.97 17.63
CA MET A 1 -13.98 5.11 16.56
C MET A 1 -15.20 5.74 15.94
N ASP A 2 -16.08 6.33 16.75
CA ASP A 2 -17.31 7.03 16.33
C ASP A 2 -17.20 7.93 15.09
N ASP A 3 -16.12 8.69 14.89
CA ASP A 3 -16.04 9.63 13.75
C ASP A 3 -15.91 8.94 12.38
N ILE A 4 -15.18 7.82 12.31
CA ILE A 4 -14.99 7.07 11.05
C ILE A 4 -16.27 6.32 10.72
N ASP A 5 -16.87 5.66 11.72
CA ASP A 5 -18.14 4.95 11.57
C ASP A 5 -19.26 5.91 11.12
N GLN A 6 -19.32 7.09 11.73
CA GLN A 6 -20.26 8.13 11.34
C GLN A 6 -20.01 8.65 9.92
N PHE A 7 -18.74 8.81 9.53
CA PHE A 7 -18.41 9.24 8.17
C PHE A 7 -18.86 8.19 7.16
N LYS A 8 -18.52 6.91 7.38
CA LYS A 8 -18.89 5.81 6.48
C LYS A 8 -20.40 5.65 6.37
N ALA A 9 -21.13 5.78 7.48
CA ALA A 9 -22.59 5.74 7.48
C ALA A 9 -23.23 6.90 6.70
N LYS A 10 -22.63 8.11 6.73
CA LYS A 10 -23.12 9.28 5.98
C LYS A 10 -22.74 9.23 4.50
N HIS A 11 -21.64 8.57 4.17
CA HIS A 11 -21.06 8.54 2.83
C HIS A 11 -20.68 7.10 2.43
N PRO A 12 -21.67 6.19 2.30
CA PRO A 12 -21.40 4.78 2.02
C PRO A 12 -20.66 4.57 0.68
N ASP A 13 -20.89 5.46 -0.29
CA ASP A 13 -20.28 5.40 -1.63
C ASP A 13 -18.81 5.86 -1.66
N ILE A 14 -18.30 6.44 -0.58
CA ILE A 14 -16.90 6.86 -0.47
C ILE A 14 -16.09 5.70 0.11
N ALA A 15 -15.11 5.22 -0.67
CA ALA A 15 -14.15 4.24 -0.20
C ALA A 15 -13.18 4.88 0.81
N LEU A 16 -13.01 4.24 1.97
CA LEU A 16 -12.09 4.63 3.01
C LEU A 16 -10.89 3.70 3.03
N VAL A 17 -9.70 4.29 2.92
CA VAL A 17 -8.42 3.58 2.95
C VAL A 17 -7.67 3.96 4.22
N LEU A 18 -7.39 2.98 5.08
CA LEU A 18 -6.56 3.18 6.26
C LEU A 18 -5.09 2.94 5.92
N GLN A 19 -4.27 3.99 5.93
CA GLN A 19 -2.84 3.88 5.68
C GLN A 19 -2.07 3.54 6.96
N LEU A 20 -1.35 2.42 6.96
CA LEU A 20 -0.44 2.01 8.02
C LEU A 20 0.99 2.36 7.63
N GLY A 21 1.50 3.45 8.21
CA GLY A 21 2.90 3.85 8.11
C GLY A 21 3.78 3.24 9.20
N LYS A 22 5.06 3.63 9.22
CA LYS A 22 6.08 3.15 10.16
C LYS A 22 5.62 3.09 11.62
N SER A 23 5.00 4.17 12.10
CA SER A 23 4.57 4.24 13.50
C SER A 23 3.49 3.20 13.83
N ALA A 24 2.65 2.79 12.88
CA ALA A 24 1.66 1.74 13.09
C ALA A 24 2.33 0.38 13.36
N PHE A 25 3.33 0.03 12.54
CA PHE A 25 4.13 -1.18 12.75
C PHE A 25 4.89 -1.15 14.08
N GLU A 26 5.46 0.00 14.45
CA GLU A 26 6.17 0.16 15.73
C GLU A 26 5.24 0.02 16.95
N MET A 27 3.99 0.52 16.87
CA MET A 27 3.01 0.42 17.97
C MET A 27 2.57 -1.02 18.26
N VAL A 28 2.61 -1.89 17.25
CA VAL A 28 2.28 -3.32 17.38
C VAL A 28 3.51 -4.21 17.54
N ASP A 29 4.70 -3.62 17.72
CA ASP A 29 5.98 -4.33 17.83
C ASP A 29 6.25 -5.29 16.65
N HIS A 30 5.86 -4.86 15.44
CA HIS A 30 5.94 -5.65 14.20
C HIS A 30 5.22 -7.00 14.26
N ASP A 31 4.30 -7.22 15.20
CA ASP A 31 3.50 -8.43 15.33
C ASP A 31 2.29 -8.38 14.37
N PRO A 32 2.22 -9.26 13.35
CA PRO A 32 1.09 -9.30 12.41
C PRO A 32 -0.26 -9.56 13.10
N GLN A 33 -0.30 -10.38 14.15
CA GLN A 33 -1.55 -10.70 14.84
C GLN A 33 -2.10 -9.47 15.53
N ARG A 34 -1.23 -8.73 16.24
CA ARG A 34 -1.62 -7.48 16.88
C ARG A 34 -2.05 -6.42 15.86
N MET A 35 -1.45 -6.42 14.66
CA MET A 35 -1.93 -5.56 13.58
C MET A 35 -3.35 -5.89 13.16
N VAL A 36 -3.67 -7.18 12.99
CA VAL A 36 -5.03 -7.62 12.67
C VAL A 36 -6.01 -7.28 13.79
N ASP A 37 -5.63 -7.52 15.05
CA ASP A 37 -6.47 -7.18 16.20
C ASP A 37 -6.78 -5.67 16.27
N GLU A 38 -5.84 -4.81 15.86
CA GLU A 38 -6.08 -3.36 15.75
C GLU A 38 -6.93 -2.98 14.54
N LEU A 39 -6.78 -3.70 13.41
CA LEU A 39 -7.60 -3.48 12.20
C LEU A 39 -9.04 -3.93 12.39
N ASP A 40 -9.26 -5.06 13.06
CA ASP A 40 -10.59 -5.64 13.31
C ASP A 40 -11.50 -4.67 14.08
N LYS A 41 -10.91 -3.81 14.93
CA LYS A 41 -11.65 -2.75 15.62
C LYS A 41 -12.43 -1.89 14.63
N TYR A 42 -11.86 -1.55 13.48
CA TYR A 42 -12.53 -0.71 12.50
C TYR A 42 -13.71 -1.41 11.80
N GLY A 43 -13.84 -2.74 11.90
CA GLY A 43 -14.92 -3.50 11.28
C GLY A 43 -15.16 -3.12 9.82
N ASP A 44 -16.42 -2.89 9.47
CA ASP A 44 -16.86 -2.51 8.11
C ASP A 44 -16.70 -1.00 7.82
N SER A 45 -16.11 -0.23 8.74
CA SER A 45 -15.95 1.22 8.56
C SER A 45 -14.79 1.60 7.66
N ILE A 46 -13.94 0.64 7.28
CA ILE A 46 -12.86 0.82 6.31
C ILE A 46 -12.99 -0.20 5.19
N ASP A 47 -12.72 0.23 3.95
CA ASP A 47 -12.84 -0.63 2.77
C ASP A 47 -11.50 -1.23 2.37
N TYR A 48 -10.40 -0.50 2.62
CA TYR A 48 -9.05 -0.93 2.30
C TYR A 48 -8.06 -0.60 3.41
N VAL A 49 -6.99 -1.40 3.49
CA VAL A 49 -5.78 -1.07 4.25
C VAL A 49 -4.60 -0.89 3.29
N LEU A 50 -3.88 0.21 3.44
CA LEU A 50 -2.68 0.54 2.66
C LEU A 50 -1.43 0.39 3.53
N LEU A 51 -0.61 -0.61 3.26
CA LEU A 51 0.64 -0.85 3.98
C LEU A 51 1.80 -0.11 3.29
N ASP A 52 2.38 0.89 3.96
CA ASP A 52 3.47 1.72 3.40
C ASP A 52 4.85 1.14 3.72
N LEU A 53 5.55 0.69 2.67
CA LEU A 53 6.82 -0.03 2.71
C LEU A 53 8.04 0.88 2.84
N SER A 54 7.89 2.18 2.63
CA SER A 54 9.03 3.09 2.56
C SER A 54 9.71 3.31 3.91
N MET A 55 8.96 3.08 5.01
CA MET A 55 9.40 3.30 6.40
C MET A 55 10.16 4.64 6.61
N GLY A 56 9.95 5.63 5.73
CA GLY A 56 10.70 6.90 5.69
C GLY A 56 12.23 6.81 5.53
N LYS A 57 12.81 5.65 5.19
CA LYS A 57 14.28 5.43 5.24
C LYS A 57 14.94 4.96 3.95
N GLY A 58 14.20 4.81 2.85
CA GLY A 58 14.77 4.44 1.54
C GLY A 58 15.47 3.07 1.52
N ARG A 59 15.13 2.16 2.44
CA ARG A 59 15.61 0.78 2.42
C ARG A 59 14.79 -0.06 1.46
N ALA A 60 15.45 -1.03 0.83
CA ALA A 60 14.80 -2.02 -0.02
C ALA A 60 13.69 -2.74 0.75
N MET A 61 12.58 -2.98 0.04
CA MET A 61 11.36 -3.61 0.52
C MET A 61 11.66 -4.85 1.39
N GLN A 62 11.25 -4.83 2.68
CA GLN A 62 11.24 -6.02 3.52
C GLN A 62 9.99 -6.85 3.16
N ALA A 63 10.01 -7.46 1.97
CA ALA A 63 8.87 -8.16 1.40
C ALA A 63 8.32 -9.26 2.33
N ASP A 64 9.18 -9.92 3.12
CA ASP A 64 8.78 -11.02 4.00
C ASP A 64 7.90 -10.58 5.19
N GLU A 65 8.23 -9.44 5.81
CA GLU A 65 7.40 -8.86 6.89
C GLU A 65 6.03 -8.44 6.34
N LEU A 66 6.03 -7.82 5.16
CA LEU A 66 4.81 -7.39 4.51
C LEU A 66 3.93 -8.59 4.12
N LEU A 67 4.51 -9.62 3.51
CA LEU A 67 3.79 -10.83 3.13
C LEU A 67 3.15 -11.49 4.34
N SER A 68 3.84 -11.55 5.47
CA SER A 68 3.31 -12.11 6.71
C SER A 68 2.09 -11.34 7.21
N ALA A 69 2.13 -10.00 7.18
CA ALA A 69 0.98 -9.17 7.52
C ALA A 69 -0.17 -9.32 6.51
N LEU A 70 0.10 -9.26 5.21
CA LEU A 70 -0.91 -9.40 4.16
C LEU A 70 -1.62 -10.75 4.21
N ARG A 71 -0.88 -11.84 4.46
CA ARG A 71 -1.45 -13.20 4.64
C ARG A 71 -2.45 -13.22 5.78
N LEU A 72 -2.07 -12.69 6.94
CA LEU A 72 -2.90 -12.75 8.13
C LEU A 72 -4.13 -11.85 7.98
N ILE A 73 -3.97 -10.64 7.44
CA ILE A 73 -5.11 -9.75 7.15
C ILE A 73 -6.07 -10.42 6.16
N ARG A 74 -5.57 -11.03 5.08
CA ARG A 74 -6.43 -11.73 4.11
C ARG A 74 -7.19 -12.90 4.76
N GLN A 75 -6.53 -13.61 5.67
CA GLN A 75 -7.09 -14.77 6.34
C GLN A 75 -8.19 -14.37 7.35
N GLU A 76 -7.95 -13.35 8.16
CA GLU A 76 -8.82 -12.98 9.27
C GLU A 76 -9.84 -11.89 8.92
N LEU A 77 -9.50 -11.01 7.96
CA LEU A 77 -10.33 -9.90 7.49
C LEU A 77 -10.56 -10.00 5.97
N PRO A 78 -11.22 -11.07 5.47
CA PRO A 78 -11.31 -11.34 4.03
C PRO A 78 -12.12 -10.29 3.23
N GLY A 79 -12.95 -9.49 3.92
CA GLY A 79 -13.70 -8.38 3.31
C GLY A 79 -12.88 -7.10 3.16
N LEU A 80 -11.72 -6.99 3.82
CA LEU A 80 -10.87 -5.81 3.77
C LEU A 80 -9.96 -5.86 2.55
N GLY A 81 -10.08 -4.85 1.68
CA GLY A 81 -9.22 -4.72 0.52
C GLY A 81 -7.76 -4.45 0.91
N LEU A 82 -6.83 -5.04 0.17
CA LEU A 82 -5.40 -4.91 0.44
C LEU A 82 -4.73 -3.98 -0.57
N ALA A 83 -3.94 -3.04 -0.06
CA ALA A 83 -3.13 -2.16 -0.86
C ALA A 83 -1.70 -2.03 -0.29
N VAL A 84 -0.73 -1.79 -1.17
CA VAL A 84 0.68 -1.57 -0.80
C VAL A 84 1.19 -0.26 -1.39
N ALA A 85 1.98 0.47 -0.62
CA ALA A 85 2.66 1.70 -1.02
C ALA A 85 4.15 1.63 -0.72
N GLY A 86 4.90 2.64 -1.18
CA GLY A 86 6.22 2.95 -0.64
C GLY A 86 7.36 2.71 -1.62
N GLY A 87 7.93 3.81 -2.12
CA GLY A 87 9.13 3.76 -2.97
C GLY A 87 8.94 3.14 -4.35
N LEU A 88 7.70 2.83 -4.75
CA LEU A 88 7.34 2.20 -6.01
C LEU A 88 7.35 3.21 -7.15
N GLY A 89 8.01 2.84 -8.25
CA GLY A 89 8.14 3.61 -9.48
C GLY A 89 8.64 2.72 -10.62
N PRO A 90 8.91 3.28 -11.80
CA PRO A 90 9.34 2.52 -12.98
C PRO A 90 10.51 1.58 -12.70
N GLU A 91 11.47 2.04 -11.90
CA GLU A 91 12.71 1.32 -11.63
C GLU A 91 12.60 0.34 -10.45
N THR A 92 11.57 0.45 -9.62
CA THR A 92 11.44 -0.28 -8.34
C THR A 92 10.19 -1.15 -8.24
N VAL A 93 9.28 -1.08 -9.22
CA VAL A 93 8.03 -1.86 -9.20
C VAL A 93 8.25 -3.37 -9.20
N HIS A 94 9.38 -3.85 -9.74
CA HIS A 94 9.81 -5.27 -9.68
C HIS A 94 9.88 -5.82 -8.25
N LEU A 95 10.06 -4.96 -7.24
CA LEU A 95 10.05 -5.37 -5.84
C LEU A 95 8.69 -5.95 -5.41
N LEU A 96 7.60 -5.61 -6.11
CA LEU A 96 6.26 -6.15 -5.85
C LEU A 96 6.06 -7.59 -6.34
N GLU A 97 6.98 -8.16 -7.14
CA GLU A 97 6.79 -9.50 -7.72
C GLU A 97 6.39 -10.58 -6.71
N PRO A 98 7.02 -10.70 -5.52
CA PRO A 98 6.62 -11.70 -4.53
C PRO A 98 5.18 -11.48 -4.00
N ILE A 99 4.78 -10.21 -3.82
CA ILE A 99 3.46 -9.82 -3.33
C ILE A 99 2.40 -10.06 -4.40
N ALA A 100 2.63 -9.59 -5.62
CA ALA A 100 1.74 -9.74 -6.76
C ALA A 100 1.46 -11.21 -7.10
N ARG A 101 2.47 -12.08 -6.95
CA ARG A 101 2.31 -13.53 -7.18
C ARG A 101 1.34 -14.18 -6.19
N GLU A 102 1.37 -13.74 -4.94
CA GLU A 102 0.54 -14.29 -3.88
C GLU A 102 -0.85 -13.62 -3.82
N PHE A 103 -0.88 -12.30 -4.04
CA PHE A 103 -2.06 -11.44 -4.01
C PHE A 103 -2.25 -10.76 -5.39
N PRO A 104 -2.76 -11.48 -6.40
CA PRO A 104 -2.93 -10.92 -7.74
C PRO A 104 -3.97 -9.79 -7.82
N ASP A 105 -4.83 -9.67 -6.80
CA ASP A 105 -5.83 -8.61 -6.64
C ASP A 105 -5.34 -7.42 -5.79
N ILE A 106 -4.05 -7.36 -5.47
CA ILE A 106 -3.47 -6.29 -4.63
C ILE A 106 -3.56 -4.92 -5.34
N SER A 107 -3.97 -3.90 -4.59
CA SER A 107 -3.91 -2.51 -5.05
C SER A 107 -2.53 -1.90 -4.79
N ILE A 108 -2.08 -0.99 -5.65
CA ILE A 108 -0.72 -0.43 -5.58
C ILE A 108 -0.77 1.11 -5.62
N ASP A 109 -0.12 1.75 -4.65
CA ASP A 109 0.13 3.21 -4.65
C ASP A 109 1.60 3.53 -4.92
N ALA A 110 1.86 4.09 -6.10
CA ALA A 110 3.19 4.51 -6.56
C ALA A 110 3.35 6.04 -6.67
N GLN A 111 2.40 6.83 -6.15
CA GLN A 111 2.34 8.28 -6.39
C GLN A 111 3.69 9.00 -6.17
N GLY A 112 4.46 8.54 -5.18
CA GLY A 112 5.78 9.06 -4.80
C GLY A 112 6.85 9.12 -5.91
N ARG A 113 6.92 8.13 -6.80
CA ARG A 113 8.01 8.06 -7.82
C ARG A 113 7.53 8.25 -9.26
N LEU A 114 6.23 8.52 -9.44
CA LEU A 114 5.65 8.83 -10.75
C LEU A 114 5.79 10.30 -11.13
N LYS A 115 6.15 11.17 -10.18
CA LYS A 115 6.40 12.58 -10.50
C LYS A 115 7.79 12.80 -11.08
N HIS A 116 7.99 13.97 -11.67
CA HIS A 116 9.31 14.38 -12.16
C HIS A 116 10.32 14.40 -11.00
N PRO A 117 11.60 14.01 -11.21
CA PRO A 117 12.62 14.04 -10.16
C PRO A 117 12.82 15.41 -9.50
N ASP A 118 12.57 16.48 -10.26
CA ASP A 118 12.64 17.87 -9.79
C ASP A 118 11.31 18.38 -9.18
N ALA A 119 10.36 17.50 -8.89
CA ALA A 119 9.12 17.88 -8.24
C ALA A 119 9.42 18.53 -6.88
N PRO A 120 8.81 19.68 -6.55
CA PRO A 120 9.05 20.34 -5.28
C PRO A 120 8.65 19.45 -4.11
N VAL A 121 9.44 19.54 -3.05
CA VAL A 121 9.18 18.94 -1.75
C VAL A 121 8.86 20.02 -0.72
N ASP A 122 8.08 19.67 0.29
CA ASP A 122 7.84 20.50 1.47
C ASP A 122 9.09 20.54 2.38
N ASP A 123 9.01 21.33 3.45
CA ASP A 123 10.10 21.47 4.42
C ASP A 123 10.46 20.17 5.15
N ARG A 124 9.63 19.13 5.03
CA ARG A 124 9.83 17.79 5.60
C ARG A 124 10.38 16.81 4.57
N GLY A 125 10.64 17.25 3.34
CA GLY A 125 11.10 16.41 2.24
C GLY A 125 9.98 15.58 1.60
N HIS A 126 8.71 15.84 1.92
CA HIS A 126 7.59 15.19 1.25
C HIS A 126 7.27 15.90 -0.04
N MET A 127 7.04 15.14 -1.09
CA MET A 127 6.69 15.68 -2.38
C MET A 127 5.34 16.40 -2.34
N VAL A 128 5.27 17.61 -2.91
CA VAL A 128 4.04 18.40 -2.93
C VAL A 128 2.97 17.67 -3.74
N SER A 129 1.83 17.37 -3.12
CA SER A 129 0.80 16.49 -3.69
C SER A 129 0.17 17.04 -4.97
N THR A 130 0.10 18.37 -5.12
CA THR A 130 -0.52 19.06 -6.28
C THR A 130 0.31 19.01 -7.55
N VAL A 131 1.58 18.59 -7.48
CA VAL A 131 2.42 18.42 -8.66
C VAL A 131 1.90 17.23 -9.47
N PRO A 132 1.65 17.36 -10.78
CA PRO A 132 1.19 16.25 -11.59
C PRO A 132 2.27 15.17 -11.72
N ALA A 133 1.84 13.94 -12.03
CA ALA A 133 2.74 12.87 -12.41
C ALA A 133 3.43 13.21 -13.75
N ASP A 134 4.64 12.68 -13.93
CA ASP A 134 5.33 12.68 -15.21
C ASP A 134 4.70 11.60 -16.12
N PRO A 135 4.19 11.94 -17.30
CA PRO A 135 3.53 10.97 -18.18
C PRO A 135 4.43 9.83 -18.63
N ALA A 136 5.70 10.09 -18.96
CA ALA A 136 6.62 9.07 -19.44
C ALA A 136 7.00 8.09 -18.33
N ARG A 137 7.20 8.59 -17.10
CA ARG A 137 7.40 7.73 -15.93
C ARG A 137 6.15 6.92 -15.62
N SER A 138 4.98 7.52 -15.71
CA SER A 138 3.71 6.81 -15.49
C SER A 138 3.49 5.69 -16.49
N GLU A 139 3.76 5.93 -17.78
CA GLU A 139 3.69 4.92 -18.83
C GLU A 139 4.64 3.75 -18.58
N GLN A 140 5.91 4.04 -18.28
CA GLN A 140 6.88 2.99 -18.00
C GLN A 140 6.51 2.18 -16.74
N TYR A 141 5.99 2.84 -15.72
CA TYR A 141 5.49 2.17 -14.52
C TYR A 141 4.33 1.23 -14.84
N ILE A 142 3.36 1.65 -15.66
CA ILE A 142 2.23 0.81 -16.07
C ILE A 142 2.73 -0.42 -16.83
N ILE A 143 3.61 -0.25 -17.82
CA ILE A 143 4.20 -1.36 -18.59
C ILE A 143 4.87 -2.37 -17.66
N ASN A 144 5.71 -1.89 -16.74
CA ASN A 144 6.44 -2.75 -15.82
C ASN A 144 5.51 -3.43 -14.82
N SER A 145 4.44 -2.75 -14.38
CA SER A 145 3.42 -3.32 -13.47
C SER A 145 2.63 -4.43 -14.15
N CYS A 146 2.16 -4.22 -15.39
CA CYS A 146 1.48 -5.26 -16.17
C CYS A 146 2.38 -6.48 -16.37
N ALA A 147 3.66 -6.26 -16.70
CA ALA A 147 4.62 -7.35 -16.85
C ALA A 147 4.85 -8.18 -15.56
N ILE A 148 4.49 -7.66 -14.39
CA ILE A 148 4.57 -8.37 -13.10
C ILE A 148 3.24 -9.07 -12.79
N LEU A 149 2.13 -8.34 -12.94
CA LEU A 149 0.78 -8.83 -12.60
C LEU A 149 0.27 -9.89 -13.59
N ASP A 150 0.68 -9.81 -14.85
CA ASP A 150 0.26 -10.75 -15.90
C ASP A 150 1.15 -12.01 -15.98
N LYS A 151 2.18 -12.13 -15.12
CA LYS A 151 3.01 -13.34 -15.08
C LYS A 151 2.18 -14.52 -14.57
N PRO A 152 2.07 -15.64 -15.33
CA PRO A 152 1.42 -16.83 -14.82
C PRO A 152 2.15 -17.32 -13.57
N LYS A 153 1.40 -17.86 -12.60
CA LYS A 153 2.00 -18.59 -11.47
C LYS A 153 2.84 -19.73 -12.07
N GLU A 154 4.15 -19.67 -11.92
CA GLU A 154 5.00 -20.84 -12.18
C GLU A 154 4.51 -21.94 -11.23
N GLU A 155 4.01 -23.05 -11.78
CA GLU A 155 3.63 -24.23 -10.99
C GLU A 155 4.89 -24.74 -10.27
N VAL A 156 4.86 -24.70 -8.93
CA VAL A 156 5.87 -25.32 -8.06
C VAL A 156 5.41 -26.72 -7.69
#